data_AF-A0A1I6LD00-F1
#
_entry.id   AF-A0A1I6LD00-F1
#
_cell.length_a   1.000
_cell.length_b   1.000
_cell.length_c   1.000
_cell.angle_alpha   90.00
_cell.angle_beta   90.00
_cell.angle_gamma   90.00
#
_symmetry.space_group_name_H-M   'P 1'
#
loop_
_entity.id
_entity.type
_entity.pdbx_description
1 polymer ?
#
loop_
_entity_poly.entity_id
_entity_poly.type
_entity_poly.pdbx_seq_one_letter_code
_entity_poly.pdbx_strand_id
1 'polypeptide(L)'
;MQSLLASLQTKSSRVRFSQTRMLATMKITLRAAVLSLLAAFLLLPAAKAQTTPPQVPGAARFDAVADKALLAMRKKAEELNIQGAAIVAYFEGDTLQSWSSRMVVVGSFRKEPKDATDPGSNVLAFAYQKASEMANTLRNSGTKPYTPMKGELGWEGGVIIRGKSGYLIAAFSGGKSEDDVKVSHAGIEALQTGL
;
A
#
# COMPACT_ATOMS: atom_id res chain seq x y z
N MET A 1 -43.76 -50.48 -44.75
CA MET A 1 -42.73 -49.91 -43.84
C MET A 1 -43.08 -50.15 -42.36
N GLN A 2 -43.45 -51.39 -42.04
CA GLN A 2 -43.72 -51.91 -40.69
C GLN A 2 -42.48 -52.60 -40.08
N SER A 3 -41.25 -52.30 -40.53
CA SER A 3 -40.03 -53.03 -40.10
C SER A 3 -38.92 -52.16 -39.53
N LEU A 4 -39.18 -50.90 -39.15
CA LEU A 4 -38.18 -50.03 -38.52
C LEU A 4 -38.55 -49.54 -37.11
N LEU A 5 -39.68 -49.98 -36.56
CA LEU A 5 -40.16 -49.59 -35.22
C LEU A 5 -40.11 -50.74 -34.18
N ALA A 6 -39.44 -51.86 -34.50
CA ALA A 6 -39.48 -53.07 -33.66
C ALA A 6 -38.10 -53.66 -33.26
N SER A 7 -36.98 -52.91 -33.34
CA SER A 7 -35.65 -53.46 -32.98
C SER A 7 -34.90 -52.77 -31.84
N LEU A 8 -35.49 -51.81 -31.12
CA LEU A 8 -34.84 -51.20 -29.95
C LEU A 8 -35.65 -51.29 -28.65
N GLN A 9 -36.69 -52.12 -28.63
CA GLN A 9 -37.52 -52.38 -27.46
C GLN A 9 -36.97 -53.49 -26.53
N THR A 10 -35.72 -53.91 -26.68
CA THR A 10 -35.14 -55.08 -25.96
C THR A 10 -33.83 -54.80 -25.23
N LYS A 11 -33.67 -53.62 -24.62
CA LYS A 11 -32.47 -53.36 -23.79
C LYS A 11 -32.67 -52.47 -22.56
N SER A 12 -33.88 -52.40 -22.00
CA SER A 12 -34.22 -51.45 -20.92
C SER A 12 -34.59 -52.07 -19.56
N SER A 13 -34.47 -53.39 -19.36
CA SER A 13 -35.08 -54.05 -18.19
C SER A 13 -34.17 -54.95 -17.34
N ARG A 14 -32.86 -55.04 -17.59
CA ARG A 14 -31.95 -55.92 -16.82
C ARG A 14 -30.87 -55.25 -15.99
N VAL A 15 -31.00 -53.96 -15.67
CA VAL A 15 -30.04 -53.28 -14.78
C VAL A 15 -30.76 -52.36 -13.80
N ARG A 16 -31.67 -52.90 -12.98
CA ARG A 16 -32.28 -52.15 -11.85
C ARG A 16 -32.29 -52.90 -10.52
N PHE A 17 -31.51 -53.98 -10.37
CA PHE A 17 -31.58 -54.81 -9.17
C PHE A 17 -30.25 -55.04 -8.42
N SER A 18 -29.22 -54.23 -8.68
CA SER A 18 -27.90 -54.40 -8.03
C SER A 18 -27.34 -53.12 -7.35
N GLN A 19 -27.85 -51.93 -7.67
CA GLN A 19 -27.22 -50.70 -7.15
C GLN A 19 -27.66 -50.24 -5.76
N THR A 20 -28.75 -50.79 -5.20
CA THR A 20 -29.29 -50.30 -3.92
C THR A 20 -28.67 -50.92 -2.67
N ARG A 21 -27.78 -51.93 -2.80
CA ARG A 21 -27.14 -52.58 -1.65
C ARG A 21 -25.64 -52.30 -1.45
N MET A 22 -24.96 -51.65 -2.41
CA MET A 22 -23.53 -51.32 -2.27
C MET A 22 -23.25 -49.94 -1.63
N LEU A 23 -24.26 -49.11 -1.42
CA LEU A 23 -24.10 -47.75 -0.85
C LEU A 23 -24.20 -47.70 0.69
N ALA A 24 -24.59 -48.80 1.34
CA ALA A 24 -24.79 -48.82 2.80
C ALA A 24 -23.54 -49.27 3.58
N THR A 25 -22.65 -50.07 3.00
CA THR A 25 -21.47 -50.61 3.71
C THR A 25 -20.19 -49.78 3.53
N MET A 26 -20.11 -48.89 2.53
CA MET A 26 -18.94 -48.01 2.32
C MET A 26 -18.97 -46.69 3.12
N LYS A 27 -20.00 -46.47 3.95
CA LYS A 27 -20.13 -45.22 4.76
C LYS A 27 -19.64 -45.36 6.20
N ILE A 28 -19.31 -46.57 6.66
CA ILE A 28 -18.97 -46.82 8.07
C ILE A 28 -17.45 -46.95 8.30
N THR A 29 -16.66 -47.34 7.29
CA THR A 29 -15.19 -47.46 7.41
C THR A 29 -14.38 -46.27 6.90
N LEU A 30 -15.01 -45.17 6.46
CA LEU A 30 -14.31 -43.94 6.06
C LEU A 30 -14.39 -42.80 7.09
N ARG A 31 -15.07 -43.01 8.23
CA ARG A 31 -15.17 -42.00 9.30
C ARG A 31 -14.11 -42.14 10.40
N ALA A 32 -13.45 -43.28 10.51
CA ALA A 32 -12.43 -43.51 11.54
C ALA A 32 -11.01 -43.08 11.11
N ALA A 33 -10.70 -43.00 9.81
CA ALA A 33 -9.36 -42.64 9.33
C ALA A 33 -9.16 -41.12 9.11
N VAL A 34 -10.23 -40.33 9.01
CA VAL A 34 -10.14 -38.88 8.79
C VAL A 34 -10.01 -38.10 10.11
N LEU A 35 -10.45 -38.67 11.24
CA LEU A 35 -10.36 -38.00 12.54
C LEU A 35 -8.95 -38.07 13.17
N SER A 36 -8.13 -39.06 12.80
CA SER A 36 -6.80 -39.24 13.40
C SER A 36 -5.70 -38.39 12.74
N LEU A 37 -5.95 -37.80 11.56
CA LEU A 37 -5.00 -36.91 10.90
C LEU A 37 -5.24 -35.41 11.20
N LEU A 38 -6.34 -35.07 11.86
CA LEU A 38 -6.70 -33.67 12.17
C LEU A 38 -6.17 -33.19 13.54
N ALA A 39 -5.76 -34.10 14.42
CA ALA A 39 -5.30 -33.76 15.77
C ALA A 39 -3.80 -33.39 15.85
N ALA A 40 -3.00 -33.66 14.81
CA ALA A 40 -1.57 -33.39 14.82
C ALA A 40 -1.18 -31.96 14.39
N PHE A 41 -2.13 -31.16 13.88
CA PHE A 41 -1.86 -29.78 13.43
C PHE A 41 -2.19 -28.68 14.45
N LEU A 42 -2.74 -29.04 15.63
CA LEU A 42 -3.18 -28.08 16.64
C LEU A 42 -2.13 -27.70 17.69
N LEU A 43 -0.88 -28.15 17.55
CA LEU A 43 0.20 -27.90 18.53
C LEU A 43 1.47 -27.29 17.93
N LEU A 44 1.38 -26.66 16.75
CA LEU A 44 2.46 -25.78 16.31
C LEU A 44 2.24 -24.39 16.93
N PRO A 45 3.08 -23.93 17.88
CA PRO A 45 3.13 -22.52 18.19
C PRO A 45 3.54 -21.82 16.89
N ALA A 46 2.61 -21.08 16.30
CA ALA A 46 2.90 -20.12 15.26
C ALA A 46 3.70 -18.96 15.89
N ALA A 47 4.95 -19.22 16.24
CA ALA A 47 5.93 -18.18 16.41
C ALA A 47 6.15 -17.57 15.03
N LYS A 48 5.30 -16.62 14.65
CA LYS A 48 5.63 -15.64 13.62
C LYS A 48 6.80 -14.84 14.18
N ALA A 49 8.01 -15.35 13.97
CA ALA A 49 9.17 -14.49 13.93
C ALA A 49 8.91 -13.47 12.83
N GLN A 50 8.40 -12.30 13.20
CA GLN A 50 8.54 -11.11 12.37
C GLN A 50 10.04 -10.89 12.26
N THR A 51 10.64 -11.44 11.20
CA THR A 51 11.96 -11.03 10.77
C THR A 51 11.82 -9.59 10.35
N THR A 52 12.09 -8.65 11.25
CA THR A 52 12.32 -7.26 10.89
C THR A 52 13.39 -7.30 9.79
N PRO A 53 13.12 -6.77 8.58
CA PRO A 53 14.15 -6.64 7.57
C PRO A 53 15.37 -5.96 8.20
N PRO A 54 16.60 -6.37 7.87
CA PRO A 54 17.79 -5.77 8.44
C PRO A 54 17.68 -4.25 8.29
N GLN A 55 17.63 -3.56 9.44
CA GLN A 55 17.40 -2.13 9.49
C GLN A 55 18.68 -1.47 8.99
N VAL A 56 18.62 -0.96 7.76
CA VAL A 56 19.74 -0.28 7.12
C VAL A 56 20.16 0.90 8.01
N PRO A 57 21.47 1.14 8.25
CA PRO A 57 21.94 2.21 9.13
C PRO A 57 21.36 3.60 8.82
N GLY A 58 21.11 3.91 7.54
CA GLY A 58 20.47 5.16 7.12
C GLY A 58 19.01 5.29 7.57
N ALA A 59 18.23 4.20 7.53
CA ALA A 59 16.82 4.20 7.93
C ALA A 59 16.64 4.43 9.44
N ALA A 60 17.50 3.80 10.27
CA ALA A 60 17.46 4.02 11.72
C ALA A 60 17.79 5.48 12.09
N ARG A 61 18.74 6.10 11.39
CA ARG A 61 19.05 7.53 11.57
C ARG A 61 17.91 8.42 11.10
N PHE A 62 17.26 8.07 10.00
CA PHE A 62 16.08 8.79 9.50
C PHE A 62 14.95 8.80 10.54
N ASP A 63 14.61 7.64 11.13
CA ASP A 63 13.55 7.57 12.14
C ASP A 63 13.81 8.51 13.33
N ALA A 64 15.08 8.66 13.73
CA ALA A 64 15.46 9.54 14.84
C ALA A 64 15.26 11.04 14.55
N VAL A 65 15.20 11.44 13.28
CA VAL A 65 15.11 12.86 12.87
C VAL A 65 13.78 13.20 12.18
N ALA A 66 13.02 12.19 11.74
CA ALA A 66 11.77 12.35 11.01
C ALA A 66 10.72 13.14 11.82
N ASP A 67 10.59 12.87 13.13
CA ASP A 67 9.64 13.60 13.98
C ASP A 67 9.99 15.08 14.12
N LYS A 68 11.30 15.41 14.18
CA LYS A 68 11.76 16.81 14.19
C LYS A 68 11.44 17.51 12.89
N ALA A 69 11.60 16.82 11.76
CA ALA A 69 11.25 17.35 10.45
C ALA A 69 9.74 17.58 10.29
N LEU A 70 8.91 16.63 10.71
CA LEU A 70 7.46 16.79 10.70
C LEU A 70 6.99 17.91 11.63
N LEU A 71 7.65 18.10 12.77
CA LEU A 71 7.39 19.23 13.65
C LEU A 71 7.75 20.57 12.99
N ALA A 72 8.88 20.65 12.29
CA ALA A 72 9.28 21.84 11.53
C ALA A 72 8.28 22.16 10.40
N MET A 73 7.85 21.14 9.66
CA MET A 73 6.82 21.27 8.62
C MET A 73 5.49 21.76 9.21
N ARG A 74 5.05 21.18 10.35
CA ARG A 74 3.82 21.61 11.02
C ARG A 74 3.90 23.07 11.43
N LYS A 75 4.98 23.50 12.10
CA LYS A 75 5.17 24.90 12.50
C LYS A 75 5.11 25.85 11.30
N LYS A 76 5.78 25.48 10.19
CA LYS A 76 5.74 26.29 8.97
C LYS A 76 4.33 26.37 8.38
N ALA A 77 3.58 25.27 8.38
CA ALA A 77 2.20 25.26 7.91
C ALA A 77 1.27 26.14 8.79
N GLU A 78 1.48 26.11 10.11
CA GLU A 78 0.77 26.96 11.07
C GLU A 78 1.10 28.45 10.84
N GLU A 79 2.37 28.81 10.65
CA GLU A 79 2.80 30.18 10.31
C GLU A 79 2.15 30.71 9.03
N LEU A 80 1.97 29.82 8.04
CA LEU A 80 1.34 30.14 6.76
C LEU A 80 -0.20 30.04 6.81
N ASN A 81 -0.78 29.68 7.96
CA ASN A 81 -2.22 29.44 8.15
C ASN A 81 -2.80 28.43 7.15
N ILE A 82 -2.05 27.36 6.84
CA ILE A 82 -2.49 26.29 5.94
C ILE A 82 -2.70 24.98 6.69
N GLN A 83 -3.76 24.27 6.33
CA GLN A 83 -4.07 22.92 6.80
C GLN A 83 -3.75 21.92 5.69
N GLY A 84 -3.35 20.71 6.05
CA GLY A 84 -3.01 19.68 5.08
C GLY A 84 -2.36 18.44 5.68
N ALA A 85 -1.58 17.74 4.85
CA ALA A 85 -0.78 16.61 5.26
C ALA A 85 0.68 16.82 4.88
N ALA A 86 1.57 16.52 5.82
CA ALA A 86 3.02 16.53 5.66
C ALA A 86 3.55 15.10 5.67
N ILE A 87 4.52 14.81 4.81
CA ILE A 87 5.22 13.53 4.74
C ILE A 87 6.71 13.81 4.63
N VAL A 88 7.50 13.01 5.34
CA VAL A 88 8.94 12.90 5.12
C VAL A 88 9.29 11.45 4.77
N ALA A 89 10.26 11.26 3.88
CA ALA A 89 10.72 9.94 3.50
C ALA A 89 12.23 9.90 3.24
N TYR A 90 12.81 8.72 3.39
CA TYR A 90 14.19 8.41 3.06
C TYR A 90 14.24 7.08 2.29
N PHE A 91 15.02 7.05 1.21
CA PHE A 91 15.43 5.80 0.58
C PHE A 91 16.92 5.78 0.30
N GLU A 92 17.52 4.61 0.42
CA GLU A 92 18.96 4.42 0.24
C GLU A 92 19.34 4.26 -1.23
N GLY A 93 20.56 4.70 -1.57
CA GLY A 93 21.16 4.52 -2.88
C GLY A 93 20.59 5.44 -3.97
N ASP A 94 20.83 5.04 -5.22
CA ASP A 94 20.40 5.78 -6.41
C ASP A 94 19.04 5.34 -6.95
N THR A 95 18.58 4.16 -6.55
CA THR A 95 17.36 3.53 -7.06
C THR A 95 16.45 3.14 -5.90
N LEU A 96 15.20 3.55 -5.95
CA LEU A 96 14.20 3.19 -4.95
C LEU A 96 13.92 1.67 -4.98
N GLN A 97 14.37 0.96 -3.95
CA GLN A 97 13.99 -0.45 -3.69
C GLN A 97 13.02 -0.56 -2.50
N SER A 98 13.24 0.28 -1.49
CA SER A 98 12.38 0.45 -0.33
C SER A 98 12.61 1.85 0.24
N TRP A 99 11.70 2.33 1.07
CA TRP A 99 11.86 3.59 1.78
C TRP A 99 11.31 3.51 3.20
N SER A 100 11.76 4.43 4.05
CA SER A 100 11.16 4.72 5.35
C SER A 100 10.44 6.05 5.25
N SER A 101 9.23 6.15 5.82
CA SER A 101 8.48 7.41 5.81
C SER A 101 7.70 7.62 7.10
N ARG A 102 7.46 8.89 7.42
CA ARG A 102 6.57 9.34 8.50
C ARG A 102 5.65 10.41 7.94
N MET A 103 4.47 10.53 8.52
CA MET A 103 3.51 11.56 8.11
C MET A 103 2.85 12.20 9.32
N VAL A 104 2.36 13.42 9.11
CA VAL A 104 1.53 14.11 10.08
C VAL A 104 0.44 14.92 9.38
N VAL A 105 -0.76 14.87 9.96
CA VAL A 105 -1.87 15.75 9.55
C VAL A 105 -1.75 17.07 10.30
N VAL A 106 -1.91 18.18 9.57
CA VAL A 106 -1.95 19.55 10.10
C VAL A 106 -3.38 20.05 9.89
N GLY A 107 -4.20 20.06 10.94
CA GLY A 107 -5.62 20.36 10.81
C GLY A 107 -6.37 19.23 10.12
N SER A 108 -6.56 19.31 8.79
CA SER A 108 -7.33 18.34 8.00
C SER A 108 -6.51 17.65 6.91
N PHE A 109 -6.72 16.34 6.74
CA PHE A 109 -6.10 15.53 5.68
C PHE A 109 -6.92 15.48 4.38
N ARG A 110 -8.09 16.13 4.37
CA ARG A 110 -8.96 16.23 3.19
C ARG A 110 -9.68 17.57 3.14
N LYS A 111 -10.02 17.99 1.92
CA LYS A 111 -10.99 19.06 1.66
C LYS A 111 -12.32 18.38 1.35
N GLU A 112 -13.37 18.74 2.08
CA GLU A 112 -14.70 18.20 1.84
C GLU A 112 -15.22 18.62 0.47
N PRO A 113 -16.12 17.81 -0.15
CA PRO A 113 -16.88 18.26 -1.30
C PRO A 113 -17.63 19.54 -0.99
N LYS A 114 -17.66 20.49 -1.93
CA LYS A 114 -18.46 21.71 -1.80
C LYS A 114 -19.80 21.58 -2.52
N ASP A 115 -19.78 20.94 -3.69
CA ASP A 115 -20.94 20.76 -4.57
C ASP A 115 -20.68 19.59 -5.54
N ALA A 116 -21.58 19.42 -6.53
CA ALA A 116 -21.48 18.34 -7.51
C ALA A 116 -20.28 18.47 -8.48
N THR A 117 -19.66 19.64 -8.56
CA THR A 117 -18.52 19.94 -9.45
C THR A 117 -17.18 20.01 -8.71
N ASP A 118 -17.19 20.21 -7.39
CA ASP A 118 -16.02 20.10 -6.52
C ASP A 118 -16.21 18.90 -5.57
N PRO A 119 -15.72 17.71 -5.95
CA PRO A 119 -15.82 16.49 -5.13
C PRO A 119 -14.89 16.52 -3.91
N GLY A 120 -14.21 17.63 -3.65
CA GLY A 120 -13.22 17.74 -2.58
C GLY A 120 -11.88 17.13 -3.00
N SER A 121 -11.02 16.89 -2.02
CA SER A 121 -9.63 16.48 -2.26
C SER A 121 -9.06 15.68 -1.11
N ASN A 122 -8.39 14.57 -1.41
CA ASN A 122 -7.62 13.83 -0.42
C ASN A 122 -6.17 14.33 -0.42
N VAL A 123 -5.88 15.34 0.41
CA VAL A 123 -4.56 15.99 0.41
C VAL A 123 -3.47 15.09 0.98
N LEU A 124 -3.80 14.10 1.83
CA LEU A 124 -2.84 13.06 2.20
C LEU A 124 -2.42 12.19 1.01
N ALA A 125 -3.37 11.79 0.16
CA ALA A 125 -3.06 11.05 -1.05
C ALA A 125 -2.17 11.88 -2.01
N PHE A 126 -2.46 13.18 -2.14
CA PHE A 126 -1.64 14.09 -2.94
C PHE A 126 -0.23 14.28 -2.38
N ALA A 127 -0.06 14.38 -1.05
CA ALA A 127 1.27 14.45 -0.45
C ALA A 127 2.09 13.18 -0.75
N TYR A 128 1.49 11.99 -0.63
CA TYR A 128 2.18 10.73 -0.98
C TYR A 128 2.49 10.64 -2.47
N GLN A 129 1.56 11.09 -3.33
CA GLN A 129 1.77 11.15 -4.77
C GLN A 129 2.99 12.02 -5.11
N LYS A 130 3.08 13.23 -4.54
CA LYS A 130 4.22 14.13 -4.73
C LYS A 130 5.51 13.43 -4.28
N ALA A 131 5.50 12.75 -3.12
CA ALA A 131 6.66 12.01 -2.64
C ALA A 131 7.10 10.87 -3.58
N SER A 132 6.14 10.10 -4.11
CA SER A 132 6.41 9.02 -5.08
C SER A 132 6.95 9.56 -6.40
N GLU A 133 6.39 10.66 -6.90
CA GLU A 133 6.88 11.36 -8.10
C GLU A 133 8.34 11.78 -7.94
N MET A 134 8.71 12.34 -6.78
CA MET A 134 10.10 12.72 -6.51
C MET A 134 11.02 11.52 -6.40
N ALA A 135 10.57 10.42 -5.81
CA ALA A 135 11.37 9.19 -5.72
C ALA A 135 11.59 8.53 -7.10
N ASN A 136 10.65 8.70 -8.03
CA ASN A 136 10.77 8.24 -9.41
C ASN A 136 11.68 9.15 -10.25
N THR A 137 11.49 10.46 -10.15
CA THR A 137 12.16 11.44 -11.03
C THR A 137 13.49 11.97 -10.50
N LEU A 138 13.75 11.80 -9.19
CA LEU A 138 14.86 12.41 -8.47
C LEU A 138 14.90 13.95 -8.59
N ARG A 139 13.72 14.56 -8.77
CA ARG A 139 13.50 16.00 -8.89
C ARG A 139 12.37 16.42 -7.98
N ASN A 140 12.29 17.71 -7.64
CA ASN A 140 11.16 18.25 -6.88
C ASN A 140 9.84 17.98 -7.61
N SER A 141 8.76 17.73 -6.85
CA SER A 141 7.47 17.38 -7.44
C SER A 141 6.95 18.52 -8.33
N GLY A 142 6.31 18.17 -9.45
CA GLY A 142 5.81 19.14 -10.43
C GLY A 142 6.87 19.68 -11.40
N THR A 143 8.16 19.35 -11.22
CA THR A 143 9.23 19.85 -12.12
C THR A 143 9.22 19.15 -13.47
N LYS A 144 9.09 19.91 -14.55
CA LYS A 144 9.11 19.43 -15.95
C LYS A 144 10.49 19.63 -16.61
N PRO A 145 10.82 18.97 -17.74
CA PRO A 145 10.01 17.96 -18.45
C PRO A 145 10.22 16.54 -17.89
N TYR A 146 9.11 15.83 -17.72
CA TYR A 146 9.02 14.38 -17.62
C TYR A 146 7.57 13.97 -17.98
N THR A 147 7.35 12.70 -18.32
CA THR A 147 6.01 12.17 -18.60
C THR A 147 5.44 11.53 -17.33
N PRO A 148 4.36 12.07 -16.74
CA PRO A 148 3.76 11.50 -15.54
C PRO A 148 3.29 10.06 -15.74
N MET A 149 3.59 9.22 -14.75
CA MET A 149 3.04 7.87 -14.64
C MET A 149 1.61 7.92 -14.10
N LYS A 150 0.85 6.83 -14.25
CA LYS A 150 -0.47 6.72 -13.62
C LYS A 150 -0.33 6.85 -12.12
N GLY A 151 -1.09 7.78 -11.56
CA GLY A 151 -1.02 8.14 -10.15
C GLY A 151 -0.11 9.33 -9.86
N GLU A 152 0.67 9.84 -10.83
CA GLU A 152 1.41 11.09 -10.72
C GLU A 152 0.62 12.25 -11.31
N LEU A 153 0.53 13.37 -10.59
CA LEU A 153 -0.30 14.53 -10.96
C LEU A 153 0.52 15.74 -11.40
N GLY A 154 1.85 15.72 -11.21
CA GLY A 154 2.73 16.82 -11.57
C GLY A 154 2.47 18.08 -10.75
N TRP A 155 2.07 17.91 -9.48
CA TRP A 155 1.78 19.03 -8.59
C TRP A 155 3.02 19.43 -7.79
N GLU A 156 3.27 20.72 -7.75
CA GLU A 156 4.32 21.30 -6.92
C GLU A 156 3.96 21.22 -5.43
N GLY A 157 4.98 21.20 -4.58
CA GLY A 157 4.81 21.18 -3.12
C GLY A 157 5.68 20.16 -2.39
N GLY A 158 6.49 19.38 -3.11
CA GLY A 158 7.50 18.49 -2.54
C GLY A 158 8.92 18.92 -2.90
N VAL A 159 9.85 18.67 -1.97
CA VAL A 159 11.28 18.88 -2.15
C VAL A 159 12.02 17.56 -1.92
N ILE A 160 12.97 17.26 -2.79
CA ILE A 160 13.89 16.13 -2.66
C ILE A 160 15.34 16.61 -2.72
N ILE A 161 16.18 16.00 -1.90
CA ILE A 161 17.63 16.24 -1.93
C ILE A 161 18.38 14.91 -1.88
N ARG A 162 19.62 14.93 -2.39
CA ARG A 162 20.58 13.84 -2.19
C ARG A 162 21.30 14.03 -0.86
N GLY A 163 21.07 13.12 0.08
CA GLY A 163 21.89 12.94 1.27
C GLY A 163 23.12 12.06 1.00
N LYS A 164 23.90 11.76 2.05
CA LYS A 164 25.15 10.99 1.91
C LYS A 164 24.95 9.57 1.39
N SER A 165 23.91 8.88 1.88
CA SER A 165 23.65 7.47 1.58
C SER A 165 22.40 7.23 0.73
N GLY A 166 21.66 8.27 0.37
CA GLY A 166 20.36 8.13 -0.28
C GLY A 166 19.65 9.46 -0.41
N TYR A 167 18.35 9.43 -0.70
CA TYR A 167 17.56 10.64 -0.91
C TYR A 167 16.65 10.94 0.28
N LEU A 168 16.48 12.22 0.55
CA LEU A 168 15.57 12.75 1.55
C LEU A 168 14.45 13.49 0.83
N ILE A 169 13.22 13.16 1.20
CA ILE A 169 12.01 13.73 0.63
C ILE A 169 11.23 14.41 1.75
N ALA A 170 10.73 15.60 1.50
CA ALA A 170 9.65 16.21 2.25
C ALA A 170 8.56 16.67 1.28
N ALA A 171 7.31 16.35 1.57
CA ALA A 171 6.17 16.74 0.76
C ALA A 171 5.04 17.27 1.64
N PHE A 172 4.42 18.37 1.22
CA PHE A 172 3.22 18.90 1.82
C PHE A 172 2.11 19.03 0.77
N SER A 173 0.87 18.85 1.21
CA SER A 173 -0.29 19.20 0.41
C SER A 173 -1.40 19.77 1.28
N GLY A 174 -1.87 20.96 0.92
CA GLY A 174 -2.96 21.61 1.63
C GLY A 174 -3.24 23.04 1.18
N GLY A 175 -2.18 23.79 0.88
CA GLY A 175 -2.22 25.19 0.47
C GLY A 175 -2.09 25.40 -1.04
N LYS A 176 -1.57 26.57 -1.40
CA LYS A 176 -1.07 26.87 -2.75
C LYS A 176 0.30 26.20 -2.94
N SER A 177 0.67 25.91 -4.18
CA SER A 177 1.92 25.23 -4.52
C SER A 177 3.15 25.84 -3.85
N GLU A 178 3.28 27.17 -3.87
CA GLU A 178 4.45 27.87 -3.34
C GLU A 178 4.53 27.76 -1.81
N ASP A 179 3.39 27.71 -1.13
CA ASP A 179 3.32 27.54 0.31
C ASP A 179 3.58 26.09 0.73
N ASP A 180 3.07 25.12 -0.04
CA ASP A 180 3.41 23.71 0.13
C ASP A 180 4.92 23.48 -0.03
N VAL A 181 5.58 24.14 -0.99
CA VAL A 181 7.04 24.08 -1.17
C VAL A 181 7.79 24.67 0.03
N LYS A 182 7.36 25.82 0.57
CA LYS A 182 7.97 26.41 1.79
C LYS A 182 7.88 25.46 2.98
N VAL A 183 6.75 24.78 3.17
CA VAL A 183 6.61 23.77 4.24
C VAL A 183 7.58 22.61 4.03
N SER A 184 7.68 22.11 2.80
CA SER A 184 8.60 21.02 2.47
C SER A 184 10.07 21.38 2.68
N HIS A 185 10.48 22.62 2.38
CA HIS A 185 11.83 23.09 2.68
C HIS A 185 12.15 23.04 4.19
N ALA A 186 11.23 23.46 5.05
CA ALA A 186 11.42 23.36 6.50
C ALA A 186 11.63 21.90 6.96
N GLY A 187 10.96 20.94 6.32
CA GLY A 187 11.19 19.52 6.56
C GLY A 187 12.59 19.06 6.12
N ILE A 188 13.01 19.42 4.91
CA ILE A 188 14.34 19.07 4.39
C ILE A 188 15.46 19.66 5.25
N GLU A 189 15.37 20.93 5.64
CA GLU A 189 16.36 21.59 6.49
C GLU A 189 16.55 20.81 7.81
N ALA A 190 15.44 20.39 8.44
CA ALA A 190 15.48 19.60 9.65
C ALA A 190 16.08 18.18 9.43
N LEU A 191 15.76 17.51 8.30
CA LEU A 191 16.34 16.21 7.97
C LEU A 191 17.85 16.28 7.75
N GLN A 192 18.34 17.32 7.05
CA GLN A 192 19.77 17.49 6.74
C GLN A 192 20.64 17.64 7.99
N THR A 193 20.12 18.24 9.06
CA THR A 193 20.91 18.38 10.31
C THR A 193 21.22 17.04 10.98
N GLY A 194 20.56 15.94 10.57
CA GLY A 194 20.67 14.64 11.22
C GLY A 194 21.20 13.49 10.37
N LEU A 195 21.52 13.71 9.08
CA LEU A 195 21.89 12.67 8.10
C LEU A 195 23.06 13.13 7.21
#